data_AF-A0A969E581-F1
#
_entry.id   AF-A0A969E581-F1
#
_cell.length_a   1.000
_cell.length_b   1.000
_cell.length_c   1.000
_cell.angle_alpha   90.00
_cell.angle_beta   90.00
_cell.angle_gamma   90.00
#
_symmetry.space_group_name_H-M   'P 1'
#
loop_
_entity.id
_entity.type
_entity.pdbx_description
1 polymer ?
#
loop_
_entity_poly.entity_id
_entity_poly.type
_entity_poly.pdbx_seq_one_letter_code
_entity_poly.pdbx_strand_id
1 'polypeptide(L)' 'MKKYLLCCLLLAISYALFGQVVISDLRCEHLQNPVGLGIKTPRFSWKLTSSERQIMQTAYQIRLSSSFTFDKKKPHLGFG' A
#
# COMPACT_ATOMS: atom_id res chain seq x y z
N MET A 1 4.17 8.31 40.37
CA MET A 1 4.86 8.65 39.12
C MET A 1 5.27 7.41 38.30
N LYS A 2 6.08 6.47 38.83
CA LYS A 2 6.48 5.24 38.10
C LYS A 2 5.31 4.37 37.58
N LYS A 3 4.20 4.29 38.31
CA LYS A 3 3.01 3.50 37.92
C LYS A 3 2.34 4.04 36.65
N TYR A 4 2.29 5.37 36.52
CA TYR A 4 1.76 6.03 35.32
C TYR A 4 2.74 5.90 34.15
N LEU A 5 4.05 5.96 34.42
CA LEU A 5 5.08 5.71 33.39
C LEU A 5 4.98 4.28 32.82
N LEU A 6 4.78 3.27 33.69
CA LEU A 6 4.55 1.89 33.27
C LEU A 6 3.27 1.76 32.43
N CYS A 7 2.18 2.42 32.84
CA CYS A 7 0.91 2.39 32.11
C CYS A 7 1.03 3.03 30.72
N CYS A 8 1.70 4.18 30.60
CA CYS A 8 2.00 4.81 29.31
C CYS A 8 2.86 3.91 28.40
N LEU A 9 3.85 3.22 28.96
CA LEU A 9 4.70 2.30 28.20
C LEU A 9 3.89 1.11 27.66
N LEU A 10 3.02 0.51 28.47
CA LEU A 10 2.17 -0.62 28.06
C LEU A 10 1.18 -0.22 26.95
N LEU A 11 0.58 0.98 27.06
CA LEU A 11 -0.30 1.52 26.02
C LEU A 11 0.45 1.75 24.70
N ALA A 12 1.66 2.31 24.76
CA ALA A 12 2.48 2.53 23.56
C ALA A 12 2.87 1.21 22.86
N ILE A 13 3.22 0.17 23.63
CA ILE A 13 3.55 -1.15 23.09
C ILE A 13 2.33 -1.79 22.41
N SER A 14 1.14 -1.69 23.03
CA SER A 14 -0.08 -2.24 22.44
C SER A 14 -0.42 -1.61 21.08
N TYR A 15 -0.17 -0.31 20.93
CA TYR A 15 -0.37 0.41 19.66
C TYR A 15 0.65 0.00 18.60
N ALA A 16 1.91 -0.22 19.00
CA ALA A 16 2.98 -0.64 18.09
C ALA A 16 2.78 -2.06 17.53
N LEU A 17 1.99 -2.91 18.21
CA LEU A 17 1.67 -4.27 17.77
C LEU A 17 0.47 -4.34 16.81
N PHE A 18 -0.13 -3.20 16.43
CA PHE A 18 -1.24 -3.21 15.47
C PHE A 18 -0.74 -3.66 14.09
N GLY A 19 -1.26 -4.79 13.60
CA GLY A 19 -0.80 -5.43 12.36
C GLY A 19 -0.95 -4.54 11.14
N GLN A 20 0.18 -4.20 10.50
CA GLN A 20 0.19 -3.38 9.30
C GLN A 20 -0.14 -4.22 8.06
N VAL A 21 -1.11 -3.79 7.27
CA VAL A 21 -1.36 -4.33 5.93
C VAL A 21 -0.37 -3.68 4.96
N VAL A 22 0.37 -4.49 4.21
CA VAL A 22 1.35 -4.07 3.21
C VAL A 22 0.97 -4.65 1.86
N ILE A 23 1.24 -3.90 0.78
CA ILE A 23 1.06 -4.36 -0.59
C ILE A 23 2.33 -5.07 -1.05
N SER A 24 2.20 -6.26 -1.64
CA SER A 24 3.31 -7.04 -2.19
C SER A 24 2.98 -7.58 -3.59
N ASP A 25 4.00 -8.10 -4.28
CA ASP A 25 3.86 -8.78 -5.58
C ASP A 25 3.05 -7.97 -6.61
N LEU A 26 3.46 -6.71 -6.82
CA LEU A 26 2.89 -5.84 -7.85
C LEU A 26 3.17 -6.42 -9.24
N ARG A 27 2.12 -6.64 -10.02
CA ARG A 27 2.20 -7.18 -11.38
C ARG A 27 1.32 -6.42 -12.35
N CYS A 28 1.72 -6.45 -13.61
CA CYS A 28 0.95 -5.98 -14.74
C CYS A 28 0.84 -7.14 -15.75
N GLU A 29 -0.38 -7.51 -16.14
CA GLU A 29 -0.65 -8.71 -16.96
C GLU A 29 0.01 -9.98 -16.39
N HIS A 30 -0.02 -10.14 -15.06
CA HIS A 30 0.62 -11.24 -14.33
C HIS A 30 2.15 -11.29 -14.41
N LEU A 31 2.80 -10.28 -14.99
CA LEU A 31 4.25 -10.15 -15.13
C LEU A 31 4.82 -9.12 -14.15
N GLN A 32 6.08 -9.32 -13.74
CA GLN A 32 6.83 -8.37 -12.94
C GLN A 32 7.59 -7.39 -13.85
N ASN A 33 7.35 -6.08 -13.68
CA ASN A 33 8.00 -5.00 -14.44
C ASN A 33 8.07 -5.24 -15.97
N PRO A 34 6.95 -5.57 -16.64
CA PRO A 34 6.98 -5.91 -18.06
C PRO A 34 7.31 -4.69 -18.94
N VAL A 35 7.96 -4.96 -20.07
CA VAL A 35 8.24 -3.99 -21.13
C VAL A 35 7.61 -4.49 -22.43
N GLY A 36 7.00 -3.61 -23.22
CA GLY A 36 6.46 -3.96 -24.54
C GLY A 36 5.14 -4.76 -24.51
N LEU A 37 4.20 -4.42 -23.62
CA LEU A 37 2.96 -5.18 -23.41
C LEU A 37 2.01 -5.24 -24.63
N GLY A 38 2.02 -4.24 -25.53
CA GLY A 38 1.13 -4.19 -26.70
C GLY A 38 -0.38 -4.12 -26.39
N ILE A 39 -0.77 -4.07 -25.12
CA ILE A 39 -2.15 -4.10 -24.63
C ILE A 39 -2.59 -2.69 -24.24
N LYS A 40 -3.74 -2.24 -24.78
CA LYS A 40 -4.28 -0.89 -24.52
C LYS A 40 -4.83 -0.71 -23.11
N THR A 41 -5.37 -1.78 -22.51
CA THR A 41 -6.02 -1.76 -21.19
C THR A 41 -5.39 -2.82 -20.28
N PRO A 42 -4.20 -2.55 -19.71
CA PRO A 42 -3.48 -3.54 -18.91
C PRO A 42 -4.18 -3.82 -17.57
N ARG A 43 -4.10 -5.06 -17.11
CA ARG A 43 -4.58 -5.54 -15.81
C ARG A 43 -3.49 -5.41 -14.76
N PHE A 44 -3.77 -4.66 -13.71
CA PHE A 44 -2.89 -4.55 -12.54
C PHE A 44 -3.37 -5.51 -11.45
N SER A 45 -2.42 -6.15 -10.75
CA SER A 45 -2.71 -7.02 -9.62
C SER A 45 -1.67 -6.86 -8.53
N TRP A 46 -2.07 -7.10 -7.29
CA TRP A 46 -1.22 -7.06 -6.10
C TRP A 46 -1.73 -8.03 -5.05
N LYS A 47 -0.90 -8.30 -4.04
CA LYS A 47 -1.26 -9.09 -2.87
C LYS A 47 -1.31 -8.19 -1.64
N LEU A 48 -2.26 -8.46 -0.75
CA LEU A 48 -2.24 -7.92 0.61
C LEU A 48 -1.48 -8.90 1.50
N THR A 49 -0.52 -8.38 2.25
CA THR A 49 0.25 -9.12 3.24
C THR A 49 0.03 -8.47 4.60
N SER A 50 -0.36 -9.26 5.59
CA SER A 50 -0.57 -8.80 6.96
C SER A 50 -0.24 -9.93 7.94
N SER A 51 0.10 -9.57 9.17
CA SER A 51 0.16 -10.50 10.31
C SER A 51 -1.24 -10.97 10.73
N GLU A 52 -2.27 -10.19 10.42
CA GLU A 52 -3.65 -10.44 10.82
C GLU A 52 -4.37 -11.36 9.83
N ARG A 53 -5.36 -12.11 10.35
CA ARG A 53 -6.25 -12.95 9.55
C ARG A 53 -7.52 -12.18 9.17
N GLN A 54 -8.24 -12.71 8.18
CA GLN A 54 -9.55 -12.20 7.77
C GLN A 54 -9.52 -10.72 7.33
N ILE A 55 -8.42 -10.29 6.72
CA ILE A 55 -8.34 -8.97 6.10
C ILE A 55 -9.11 -8.96 4.77
N MET A 56 -9.78 -7.85 4.48
CA MET A 56 -10.50 -7.64 3.23
C MET A 56 -10.19 -6.25 2.67
N GLN A 57 -9.91 -6.19 1.37
CA GLN A 57 -9.75 -4.92 0.67
C GLN A 57 -11.13 -4.30 0.41
N THR A 58 -11.37 -3.09 0.91
CA THR A 58 -12.62 -2.36 0.68
C THR A 58 -12.52 -1.33 -0.44
N ALA A 59 -11.31 -0.80 -0.69
CA ALA A 59 -11.04 0.17 -1.74
C ALA A 59 -9.59 0.07 -2.23
N TYR A 60 -9.31 0.67 -3.39
CA TYR A 60 -7.97 0.80 -3.94
C TYR A 60 -7.81 2.11 -4.70
N GLN A 61 -6.56 2.57 -4.81
CA GLN A 61 -6.16 3.68 -5.68
C GLN A 61 -4.88 3.28 -6.41
N ILE A 62 -4.90 3.38 -7.73
CA ILE A 62 -3.72 3.16 -8.58
C ILE A 62 -3.19 4.52 -9.01
N ARG A 63 -1.87 4.69 -8.93
CA ARG A 63 -1.19 5.90 -9.37
C ARG A 63 -0.17 5.56 -10.44
N LEU A 64 -0.20 6.30 -11.54
CA LEU A 64 0.72 6.16 -12.67
C LEU A 64 1.55 7.43 -12.83
N SER A 65 2.77 7.28 -13.34
CA SER A 65 3.65 8.40 -13.68
C SER A 65 4.46 8.05 -14.92
N SER A 66 4.69 9.05 -15.78
CA SER A 66 5.63 8.95 -16.89
C SER A 66 7.08 9.26 -16.46
N SER A 67 7.30 9.62 -15.19
CA SER A 67 8.61 9.88 -14.59
C SER A 67 8.90 8.96 -13.41
N PHE A 68 10.18 8.79 -13.09
CA PHE A 68 10.63 7.98 -11.95
C PHE A 68 10.10 8.47 -10.59
N THR A 69 9.83 9.78 -10.46
CA THR A 69 9.30 10.39 -9.25
C THR A 69 7.84 10.79 -9.42
N PHE A 70 7.08 10.72 -8.33
CA PHE A 70 5.78 11.38 -8.22
C PHE A 70 6.01 12.81 -7.70
N ASP A 71 5.78 13.81 -8.53
CA ASP A 71 5.86 15.21 -8.11
C ASP A 71 4.70 15.51 -7.14
N LYS A 72 5.05 15.94 -5.92
CA LYS A 72 4.08 16.26 -4.87
C LYS A 72 3.26 17.52 -5.17
N LYS A 73 3.68 18.34 -6.14
CA LYS A 73 3.03 19.63 -6.47
C LYS A 73 2.03 19.58 -7.62
N LYS A 74 1.95 18.48 -8.38
CA LYS A 74 0.99 18.39 -9.48
C LYS A 74 -0.37 17.88 -8.97
N PRO A 75 -1.46 18.65 -9.15
CA PRO A 75 -2.79 18.17 -8.82
C PRO A 75 -3.10 16.93 -9.66
N HIS A 76 -3.82 16.01 -9.04
CA HIS A 76 -4.21 14.72 -9.59
C HIS A 76 -5.00 14.99 -10.88
N LEU A 77 -4.33 14.87 -12.02
CA LEU A 77 -4.99 14.91 -13.32
C LEU A 77 -5.98 13.75 -13.32
N GLY A 78 -7.26 14.09 -13.20
CA GLY A 78 -8.35 13.17 -13.42
C GLY A 78 -8.16 12.54 -14.79
N PHE A 79 -8.20 11.21 -14.83
CA PHE A 79 -8.27 10.48 -16.08
C PHE A 79 -9.61 10.86 -16.74
N GLY A 80 -9.53 11.67 -17.79
CA GLY A 80 -10.60 11.86 -18.78
C GLY A 80 -10.49 10.82 -19.87
#